data_AF-A0A6J4L3G5-F1
#
_entry.id   AF-A0A6J4L3G5-F1
#
_cell.length_a   1.000
_cell.length_b   1.000
_cell.length_c   1.000
_cell.angle_alpha   90.00
_cell.angle_beta   90.00
_cell.angle_gamma   90.00
#
_symmetry.space_group_name_H-M   'P 1'
#
loop_
_entity.id
_entity.type
_entity.pdbx_description
1 polymer ?
#
loop_
_entity_poly.entity_id
_entity_poly.type
_entity_poly.pdbx_seq_one_letter_code
_entity_poly.pdbx_strand_id
1 'polypeptide(L)'
;NMSYFVCPSCDERHEIFGTGGGARIAAENEIELLGQIPLEAIVREGGDAGAPVVMGSPESLTGRAFRHLADRVAMRLAIDAAKKPRKPTLMLRTVR
;
A
#
# COMPACT_ATOMS: atom_id res chain seq x y z
N ASN A 1 -0.37 -5.17 -7.61
CA ASN A 1 -1.70 -5.79 -7.36
C ASN A 1 -1.68 -7.23 -7.88
N MET A 2 -2.53 -8.11 -7.35
CA MET A 2 -2.64 -9.53 -7.73
C MET A 2 -1.27 -10.23 -7.87
N SER A 3 -0.39 -9.96 -6.91
CA SER A 3 1.03 -10.27 -7.02
C SER A 3 1.34 -11.75 -6.85
N TYR A 4 0.55 -12.46 -6.06
CA TYR A 4 0.65 -13.90 -5.85
C TYR A 4 -0.65 -14.41 -5.23
N PHE A 5 -0.87 -15.72 -5.26
CA PHE A 5 -1.97 -16.40 -4.59
C PHE A 5 -1.41 -17.39 -3.57
N VAL A 6 -1.97 -17.44 -2.36
CA VAL A 6 -1.62 -18.47 -1.37
C VAL A 6 -2.72 -19.51 -1.35
N CYS A 7 -2.38 -20.76 -1.63
CA CYS A 7 -3.35 -21.84 -1.68
C CYS A 7 -3.85 -22.20 -0.28
N PRO A 8 -5.16 -22.14 0.00
CA PRO A 8 -5.69 -22.46 1.33
C PRO A 8 -5.55 -23.94 1.70
N SER A 9 -5.30 -24.82 0.72
CA SER A 9 -5.21 -26.27 0.95
C SER A 9 -3.78 -26.77 1.20
N CYS A 10 -2.75 -26.08 0.69
CA CYS A 10 -1.35 -26.49 0.84
C CYS A 10 -0.42 -25.40 1.37
N ASP A 11 -0.91 -24.18 1.61
CA ASP A 11 -0.16 -23.01 2.09
C ASP A 11 0.97 -22.54 1.15
N GLU A 12 1.04 -23.09 -0.07
CA GLU A 12 2.03 -22.70 -1.05
C GLU A 12 1.65 -21.37 -1.74
N ARG A 13 2.68 -20.57 -1.98
CA ARG A 13 2.60 -19.34 -2.76
C ARG A 13 2.76 -19.64 -4.25
N HIS A 14 1.79 -19.22 -5.04
CA HIS A 14 1.75 -19.38 -6.49
C HIS A 14 1.84 -18.02 -7.21
N GLU A 15 2.78 -17.92 -8.15
CA GLU A 15 2.94 -16.77 -9.04
C GLU A 15 2.09 -16.93 -10.31
N ILE A 16 0.77 -16.99 -10.15
CA ILE A 16 -0.20 -17.32 -11.23
C ILE A 16 -0.15 -16.39 -12.46
N PHE A 17 0.39 -15.18 -12.30
CA PHE A 17 0.55 -14.19 -13.38
C PHE A 17 2.02 -13.84 -13.64
N GLY A 18 2.95 -14.68 -13.16
CA GLY A 18 4.39 -14.40 -13.16
C GLY A 18 4.81 -13.46 -12.03
N THR A 19 6.12 -13.20 -11.94
CA THR A 19 6.71 -12.47 -10.81
C THR A 19 7.81 -11.50 -11.27
N GLY A 20 8.19 -10.57 -10.39
CA GLY A 20 9.35 -9.69 -10.59
C GLY A 20 9.16 -8.50 -11.54
N GLY A 21 8.17 -8.50 -12.43
CA GLY A 21 7.96 -7.42 -13.41
C GLY A 21 7.84 -6.02 -12.79
N GLY A 22 7.08 -5.88 -11.69
CA GLY A 22 6.95 -4.61 -10.97
C GLY A 22 8.24 -4.15 -10.28
N ALA A 23 9.02 -5.09 -9.73
CA ALA A 23 10.32 -4.76 -9.12
C ALA A 23 11.34 -4.33 -10.18
N ARG A 24 11.34 -4.99 -11.35
CA ARG A 24 12.18 -4.62 -12.49
C ARG A 24 11.86 -3.20 -12.97
N ILE A 25 10.59 -2.89 -13.23
CA ILE A 25 10.18 -1.54 -13.68
C ILE A 25 10.54 -0.48 -12.63
N ALA A 26 10.36 -0.79 -11.35
CA ALA A 26 10.73 0.13 -10.28
C ALA A 26 12.24 0.43 -10.29
N ALA A 27 13.08 -0.61 -10.43
CA ALA A 27 14.53 -0.45 -10.55
C ALA A 27 14.95 0.33 -11.81
N GLU A 28 14.35 0.02 -12.97
CA GLU A 28 14.62 0.70 -14.24
C GLU A 28 14.31 2.21 -14.20
N ASN A 29 13.39 2.64 -13.35
CA ASN A 29 12.98 4.04 -13.22
C ASN A 29 13.51 4.70 -11.95
N GLU A 30 14.39 4.03 -11.20
CA GLU A 30 14.92 4.52 -9.91
C GLU A 30 13.82 4.93 -8.91
N ILE A 31 12.69 4.23 -8.95
CA ILE A 31 11.56 4.43 -8.03
C ILE A 31 11.40 3.24 -7.09
N GLU A 32 10.74 3.48 -5.96
CA GLU A 32 10.51 2.47 -4.94
C GLU A 32 9.27 1.62 -5.26
N LEU A 33 9.40 0.29 -5.14
CA LEU A 33 8.23 -0.59 -5.11
C LEU A 33 7.59 -0.53 -3.72
N LEU A 34 6.41 0.11 -3.65
CA LEU A 34 5.72 0.36 -2.38
C LEU A 34 5.11 -0.91 -1.76
N GLY A 35 4.72 -1.89 -2.56
CA GLY A 35 4.20 -3.15 -2.03
C GLY A 35 3.73 -4.13 -3.10
N GLN A 36 3.46 -5.35 -2.63
CA GLN A 36 2.87 -6.44 -3.41
C GLN A 36 1.59 -6.86 -2.71
N ILE A 37 0.47 -6.87 -3.44
CA ILE A 37 -0.84 -7.16 -2.88
C ILE A 37 -1.24 -8.56 -3.34
N PRO A 38 -1.46 -9.53 -2.44
CA PRO A 38 -1.88 -10.88 -2.80
C PRO A 38 -3.29 -10.88 -3.40
N LEU A 39 -3.61 -11.95 -4.11
CA LEU A 39 -4.95 -12.23 -4.61
C LEU A 39 -5.69 -13.07 -3.56
N GLU A 40 -6.73 -12.51 -2.94
CA GLU A 40 -7.65 -13.24 -2.05
C GLU A 40 -9.11 -12.98 -2.46
N ALA A 41 -9.96 -14.01 -2.43
CA ALA A 41 -11.38 -13.92 -2.81
C ALA A 41 -12.16 -12.91 -1.95
N ILE A 42 -11.82 -12.82 -0.67
CA ILE A 42 -12.42 -11.89 0.30
C ILE A 42 -12.32 -10.41 -0.10
N VAL A 43 -11.36 -10.06 -0.97
CA VAL A 43 -11.24 -8.69 -1.49
C VAL A 43 -12.42 -8.36 -2.40
N ARG A 44 -12.76 -9.29 -3.30
CA ARG A 44 -13.94 -9.17 -4.18
C ARG A 44 -15.21 -9.20 -3.35
N GLU A 45 -15.34 -10.17 -2.44
CA GLU A 45 -16.54 -10.32 -1.60
C GLU A 45 -16.79 -9.08 -0.73
N GLY A 46 -15.74 -8.55 -0.10
CA GLY A 46 -15.82 -7.31 0.66
C GLY A 46 -16.15 -6.09 -0.21
N GLY A 47 -15.63 -6.04 -1.44
CA GLY A 47 -16.00 -5.01 -2.42
C GLY A 47 -17.48 -5.07 -2.80
N ASP A 48 -17.97 -6.28 -3.14
CA ASP A 48 -19.36 -6.53 -3.53
C ASP A 48 -20.34 -6.22 -2.40
N ALA A 49 -19.96 -6.53 -1.15
CA ALA A 49 -20.78 -6.29 0.04
C ALA A 49 -20.65 -4.87 0.63
N GLY A 50 -19.77 -4.01 0.08
CA GLY A 50 -19.51 -2.67 0.62
C GLY A 50 -18.72 -2.66 1.94
N ALA A 51 -18.04 -3.74 2.28
CA ALA A 51 -17.18 -3.91 3.45
C ALA A 51 -15.73 -4.19 3.02
N PRO A 52 -14.91 -3.15 2.74
CA PRO A 52 -13.55 -3.31 2.23
C PRO A 52 -12.69 -4.22 3.11
N VAL A 53 -11.81 -5.02 2.49
CA VAL A 53 -10.98 -6.04 3.19
C VAL A 53 -10.19 -5.48 4.37
N VAL A 54 -9.72 -4.24 4.30
CA VAL A 54 -8.97 -3.58 5.38
C VAL A 54 -9.79 -3.36 6.65
N MET A 55 -11.12 -3.27 6.51
CA MET A 55 -12.09 -3.15 7.62
C MET A 55 -12.73 -4.49 7.96
N GLY A 56 -13.21 -5.24 6.96
CA GLY A 56 -13.95 -6.48 7.16
C GLY A 56 -13.09 -7.67 7.57
N SER A 57 -11.85 -7.74 7.08
CA SER A 57 -10.93 -8.87 7.33
C SER A 57 -9.51 -8.36 7.59
N PRO A 58 -9.30 -7.62 8.69
CA PRO A 58 -8.07 -6.87 8.86
C PRO A 58 -6.80 -7.73 8.95
N GLU A 59 -6.95 -8.95 9.45
CA GLU A 59 -5.90 -9.95 9.61
C GLU A 59 -5.75 -10.87 8.39
N SER A 60 -6.37 -10.56 7.26
CA SER A 60 -6.07 -11.28 6.02
C SER A 60 -4.70 -10.90 5.47
N LEU A 61 -4.16 -11.69 4.54
CA LEU A 61 -2.90 -11.35 3.87
C LEU A 61 -3.01 -10.02 3.13
N THR A 62 -4.10 -9.81 2.40
CA THR A 62 -4.38 -8.58 1.66
C THR A 62 -4.66 -7.40 2.60
N GLY A 63 -5.40 -7.62 3.69
CA GLY A 63 -5.68 -6.60 4.71
C GLY A 63 -4.41 -6.05 5.35
N ARG A 64 -3.48 -6.94 5.75
CA ARG A 64 -2.15 -6.55 6.22
C ARG A 64 -1.30 -5.89 5.13
N ALA A 65 -1.30 -6.43 3.91
CA ALA A 65 -0.53 -5.87 2.79
C ALA A 65 -0.96 -4.43 2.44
N PHE A 66 -2.26 -4.14 2.44
CA PHE A 66 -2.77 -2.79 2.23
C PHE A 66 -2.41 -1.83 3.37
N ARG A 67 -2.52 -2.28 4.63
CA ARG A 67 -2.07 -1.48 5.78
C ARG A 67 -0.60 -1.12 5.68
N HIS A 68 0.25 -2.11 5.42
CA HIS A 68 1.68 -1.91 5.26
C HIS A 68 2.02 -0.97 4.08
N LEU A 69 1.31 -1.13 2.95
CA LEU A 69 1.43 -0.21 1.81
C LEU A 69 1.09 1.22 2.20
N ALA A 70 -0.01 1.43 2.92
CA ALA A 70 -0.44 2.75 3.39
C ALA A 70 0.59 3.38 4.35
N ASP A 71 1.14 2.59 5.28
CA ASP A 71 2.19 3.06 6.19
C ASP A 71 3.43 3.54 5.43
N ARG A 72 3.88 2.77 4.43
CA ARG A 72 5.03 3.16 3.60
C ARG A 72 4.78 4.45 2.81
N VAL A 73 3.58 4.60 2.24
CA VAL A 73 3.19 5.84 1.55
C VAL A 73 3.21 7.02 2.52
N ALA A 74 2.61 6.88 3.70
CA ALA A 74 2.58 7.94 4.71
C ALA A 74 3.99 8.32 5.18
N MET A 75 4.85 7.33 5.44
CA MET A 75 6.26 7.56 5.80
C MET A 75 7.00 8.31 4.71
N ARG A 76 6.82 7.92 3.45
CA ARG A 76 7.51 8.58 2.33
C ARG A 76 7.08 10.04 2.20
N LEU A 77 5.78 10.30 2.29
CA LEU A 77 5.23 11.66 2.26
C LEU A 77 5.77 12.50 3.42
N ALA A 78 5.89 11.93 4.63
CA ALA A 78 6.44 12.62 5.79
C ALA A 78 7.91 13.02 5.57
N ILE A 79 8.74 12.11 5.03
CA ILE A 79 10.14 12.39 4.68
C ILE A 79 10.22 13.51 3.63
N ASP A 80 9.41 13.43 2.58
CA ASP A 80 9.41 14.42 1.51
C ASP A 80 8.90 15.79 1.99
N ALA A 81 7.94 15.82 2.91
CA ALA A 81 7.48 17.05 3.56
C ALA A 81 8.56 17.67 4.44
N ALA A 82 9.32 16.86 5.19
CA ALA A 82 10.40 17.34 6.07
C ALA A 82 11.57 17.96 5.30
N LYS A 83 11.83 17.50 4.07
CA LYS A 83 12.89 18.05 3.19
C LYS A 83 12.52 19.39 2.56
N LYS A 84 11.24 19.71 2.43
CA LYS A 84 10.78 20.97 1.82
C LYS A 84 10.99 22.13 2.81
N PRO A 85 11.48 23.29 2.34
CA PRO A 85 11.59 24.46 3.20
C PRO A 85 10.22 24.86 3.73
N ARG A 86 10.13 25.15 5.03
CA ARG A 86 8.88 25.63 5.64
C ARG A 86 8.48 26.94 4.97
N LYS A 87 7.21 27.06 4.60
CA LYS A 87 6.68 28.33 4.07
C LYS A 87 6.87 29.42 5.14
N PRO A 88 7.31 30.64 4.76
CA PRO A 88 7.39 31.76 5.69
C PRO A 88 6.02 31.96 6.34
N THR A 89 5.97 31.89 7.67
CA THR A 89 4.73 32.15 8.41
C THR A 89 4.72 33.61 8.82
N LEU A 90 3.82 34.40 8.22
CA LEU A 90 3.60 35.78 8.64
C LEU A 90 2.67 35.78 9.85
N MET A 91 3.20 36.06 11.04
CA MET A 91 2.35 36.24 12.22
C MET A 91 1.69 37.63 12.14
N LEU A 92 0.37 37.65 11.88
CA LEU A 92 -0.42 38.86 11.98
C LEU A 92 -0.60 39.19 13.47
N ARG A 93 0.08 40.22 13.95
CA ARG A 93 -0.21 40.82 15.27
C ARG A 93 -1.52 41.57 15.16
N THR A 94 -2.53 41.17 15.93
CA THR A 94 -3.74 41.97 16.11
C THR A 94 -3.36 43.26 16.81
N VAL A 95 -3.62 44.38 16.14
CA VAL A 95 -3.51 45.72 16.73
C VAL A 95 -4.76 45.91 17.61
N ARG A 96 -4.55 46.22 18.89
CA ARG A 96 -5.63 46.60 19.81
C ARG A 96 -6.07 48.02 19.55
#